data_AF-A0A1Q7SQB1-F1
#
_entry.id   AF-A0A1Q7SQB1-F1
#
_cell.length_a   1.000
_cell.length_b   1.000
_cell.length_c   1.000
_cell.angle_alpha   90.00
_cell.angle_beta   90.00
_cell.angle_gamma   90.00
#
_symmetry.space_group_name_H-M   'P 1'
#
loop_
_entity.id
_entity.type
_entity.pdbx_description
1 polymer ?
#
loop_
_entity_poly.entity_id
_entity_poly.type
_entity_poly.pdbx_seq_one_letter_code
_entity_poly.pdbx_strand_id
1 'polypeptide(L)'
;MVFDQPTALAGKVLSGLQWEFQNGQLTKYNAQSNLDSFKWLYENASGDRDRVADIAIGLNPRAELIGFFNDRVVHGTLSIGGNKGIGGTNETQFGHEETLRKPTLEVDGYTLVNNGKIQPRHRFSNINPPIFFYLVNAETELPLTDSSAGP
;
A
#
# COMPACT_ATOMS: atom_id res chain seq x y z
N MET A 1 10.01 -2.01 11.23
CA MET A 1 9.81 -2.80 10.01
C MET A 1 11.10 -2.79 9.20
N VAL A 2 11.44 -3.91 8.55
CA VAL A 2 12.65 -4.06 7.72
C VAL A 2 12.21 -4.50 6.33
N PHE A 3 12.60 -3.75 5.30
CA PHE A 3 12.28 -4.02 3.91
C PHE A 3 13.38 -4.87 3.26
N ASP A 4 12.97 -5.98 2.63
CA ASP A 4 13.86 -6.98 2.05
C ASP A 4 13.95 -6.90 0.52
N GLN A 5 13.13 -6.05 -0.12
CA GLN A 5 13.28 -5.71 -1.53
C GLN A 5 14.19 -4.48 -1.67
N PRO A 6 15.33 -4.59 -2.39
CA PRO A 6 16.11 -3.42 -2.76
C PRO A 6 15.36 -2.51 -3.73
N THR A 7 15.53 -1.20 -3.56
CA THR A 7 14.83 -0.18 -4.33
C THR A 7 15.83 0.78 -4.96
N ALA A 8 15.70 1.05 -6.26
CA ALA A 8 16.49 2.07 -6.93
C ALA A 8 16.00 3.46 -6.52
N LEU A 9 16.88 4.24 -5.88
CA LEU A 9 16.58 5.56 -5.34
C LEU A 9 17.75 6.52 -5.57
N ALA A 10 17.47 7.65 -6.22
CA ALA A 10 18.45 8.70 -6.52
C ALA A 10 19.74 8.16 -7.18
N GLY A 11 19.59 7.26 -8.15
CA GLY A 11 20.71 6.67 -8.90
C GLY A 11 21.52 5.60 -8.14
N LYS A 12 21.08 5.18 -6.95
CA LYS A 12 21.71 4.11 -6.15
C LYS A 12 20.69 3.02 -5.81
N VAL A 13 21.17 1.84 -5.43
CA VAL A 13 20.32 0.77 -4.91
C VAL A 13 20.27 0.85 -3.38
N LEU A 14 19.18 1.34 -2.82
CA LEU A 14 18.88 1.31 -1.40
C LEU A 14 18.50 -0.13 -1.01
N SER A 15 19.07 -0.66 0.06
CA SER A 15 18.74 -2.01 0.53
C SER A 15 18.64 -2.09 2.04
N GLY A 16 17.77 -2.98 2.53
CA GLY A 16 17.59 -3.22 3.95
C GLY A 16 17.10 -1.98 4.70
N LEU A 17 16.26 -1.14 4.06
CA LEU A 17 15.68 0.03 4.71
C LEU A 17 14.84 -0.44 5.90
N GLN A 18 14.93 0.29 7.00
CA GLN A 18 14.25 0.01 8.25
C GLN A 18 13.51 1.25 8.69
N TRP A 19 12.26 1.09 9.10
CA TRP A 19 11.42 2.15 9.63
C TRP A 19 10.81 1.76 10.98
N GLU A 20 10.89 2.67 11.94
CA GLU A 20 10.15 2.60 13.21
C GLU A 20 9.08 3.69 13.24
N PHE A 21 7.85 3.31 13.56
CA PHE A 21 6.73 4.24 13.67
C PHE A 21 6.27 4.37 15.12
N GLN A 22 5.91 5.58 15.51
CA GLN A 22 5.21 5.87 16.76
C GLN A 22 4.09 6.89 16.47
N ASN A 23 2.88 6.63 16.97
CA ASN A 23 1.71 7.52 16.78
C ASN A 23 1.48 7.91 15.31
N GLY A 24 1.65 6.96 14.40
CA GLY A 24 1.46 7.16 12.95
C GLY A 24 2.54 7.98 12.25
N GLN A 25 3.69 8.22 12.89
CA GLN A 25 4.83 8.98 12.34
C GLN A 25 6.10 8.12 12.34
N LEU A 26 6.92 8.26 11.31
CA LEU A 26 8.26 7.70 11.21
C LEU A 26 9.18 8.41 12.21
N THR A 27 9.65 7.71 13.23
CA THR A 27 10.51 8.29 14.27
C THR A 27 11.97 7.86 14.17
N LYS A 28 12.24 6.71 13.56
CA LYS A 28 13.61 6.26 13.26
C LYS A 28 13.68 5.52 11.95
N TYR A 29 14.83 5.62 11.31
CA TYR A 29 15.12 4.89 10.10
C TYR A 29 16.61 4.56 9.99
N ASN A 30 16.92 3.47 9.29
CA ASN A 30 18.28 3.04 8.97
C ASN A 30 18.27 2.21 7.67
N ALA A 31 19.42 1.93 7.07
CA ALA A 31 19.51 1.01 5.94
C ALA A 31 20.80 0.19 5.98
N GLN A 32 20.81 -0.95 5.29
CA GLN A 32 22.03 -1.74 5.11
C GLN A 32 23.01 -1.04 4.15
N SER A 33 22.50 -0.41 3.09
CA SER A 33 23.34 0.31 2.11
C SER A 33 22.63 1.54 1.56
N ASN A 34 23.41 2.56 1.19
CA ASN A 34 22.93 3.75 0.47
C ASN A 34 21.83 4.55 1.20
N LEU A 35 21.86 4.56 2.54
CA LEU A 35 20.94 5.33 3.39
C LEU A 35 20.85 6.81 2.98
N ASP A 36 21.97 7.40 2.56
CA ASP A 36 22.04 8.80 2.18
C ASP A 36 21.07 9.17 1.05
N SER A 37 20.73 8.24 0.15
CA SER A 37 19.73 8.48 -0.91
C SER A 37 18.35 8.77 -0.32
N PHE A 38 17.92 7.99 0.67
CA PHE A 38 16.66 8.19 1.38
C PHE A 38 16.74 9.43 2.27
N LYS A 39 17.81 9.52 3.07
CA LYS A 39 18.03 10.61 4.02
C LYS A 39 17.97 11.98 3.34
N TRP A 40 18.64 12.13 2.19
CA TRP A 40 18.64 13.39 1.45
C TRP A 40 17.23 13.82 1.01
N LEU A 41 16.42 12.89 0.48
CA LEU A 41 15.04 13.19 0.09
C LEU A 41 14.15 13.51 1.30
N TYR A 42 14.27 12.69 2.35
CA TYR A 42 13.45 12.79 3.56
C TYR A 42 13.75 14.07 4.35
N GLU A 43 15.01 14.38 4.62
CA GLU A 43 15.38 15.52 5.47
C GLU A 43 15.10 16.87 4.81
N ASN A 44 15.15 16.95 3.47
CA ASN A 44 14.81 18.15 2.70
C ASN A 44 13.31 18.33 2.46
N ALA A 45 12.48 17.33 2.77
CA ALA A 45 11.03 17.45 2.65
C ALA A 45 10.45 18.31 3.78
N SER A 46 9.27 18.90 3.58
CA SER A 46 8.52 19.62 4.60
C SER A 46 7.11 19.05 4.73
N GLY A 47 6.33 19.51 5.72
CA GLY A 47 4.96 19.02 5.95
C GLY A 47 4.93 17.59 6.48
N ASP A 48 3.90 16.84 6.08
CA ASP A 48 3.57 15.50 6.61
C ASP A 48 4.44 14.36 6.03
N ARG A 49 5.75 14.62 5.83
CA ARG A 49 6.71 13.69 5.22
C ARG A 49 6.89 12.36 5.96
N ASP A 50 6.63 12.37 7.26
CA ASP A 50 6.85 11.28 8.20
C ASP A 50 5.57 10.48 8.49
N ARG A 51 4.43 10.89 7.93
CA ARG A 51 3.16 10.19 8.10
C ARG A 51 3.06 9.00 7.15
N VAL A 52 2.43 7.92 7.61
CA VAL A 52 2.00 6.83 6.72
C VAL A 52 1.02 7.40 5.68
N ALA A 53 1.30 7.14 4.40
CA ALA A 53 0.51 7.62 3.28
C ALA A 53 -0.55 6.59 2.87
N ASP A 54 -0.12 5.38 2.53
CA ASP A 54 -0.97 4.27 2.09
C ASP A 54 -0.30 2.90 2.30
N ILE A 55 -1.12 1.86 2.20
CA ILE A 55 -0.70 0.46 2.09
C ILE A 55 -1.26 -0.05 0.77
N ALA A 56 -0.41 -0.67 -0.05
CA ALA A 56 -0.82 -1.35 -1.27
C ALA A 56 -0.62 -2.87 -1.13
N ILE A 57 -1.54 -3.63 -1.73
CA ILE A 57 -1.47 -5.09 -1.81
C ILE A 57 -1.54 -5.47 -3.30
N GLY A 58 -0.45 -6.03 -3.82
CA GLY A 58 -0.41 -6.58 -5.17
C GLY A 58 -1.37 -7.75 -5.36
N LEU A 59 -2.18 -7.68 -6.41
CA LEU A 59 -3.15 -8.72 -6.77
C LEU A 59 -2.78 -9.46 -8.06
N ASN A 60 -1.73 -9.02 -8.77
CA ASN A 60 -1.35 -9.59 -10.06
C ASN A 60 -0.31 -10.70 -9.87
N PRO A 61 -0.67 -11.99 -10.01
CA PRO A 61 0.26 -13.10 -9.81
C PRO A 61 1.34 -13.21 -10.89
N ARG A 62 1.23 -12.46 -11.99
CA ARG A 62 2.24 -12.42 -13.07
C ARG A 62 3.19 -11.23 -12.95
N ALA A 63 2.98 -10.34 -12.00
CA ALA A 63 3.87 -9.22 -11.80
C ALA A 63 5.13 -9.71 -11.06
N GLU A 64 6.28 -9.13 -11.41
CA GLU A 64 7.58 -9.46 -10.83
C GLU A 64 8.22 -8.20 -10.26
N LEU A 65 9.01 -8.36 -9.19
CA LEU A 65 9.73 -7.26 -8.56
C LEU A 65 10.86 -6.79 -9.47
N ILE A 66 10.90 -5.48 -9.72
CA ILE A 66 11.94 -4.82 -10.50
C ILE A 66 12.81 -3.89 -9.65
N GLY A 67 12.45 -3.67 -8.37
CA GLY A 67 13.17 -2.77 -7.47
C GLY A 67 12.87 -1.30 -7.73
N PHE A 68 11.62 -0.99 -8.07
CA PHE A 68 11.17 0.38 -8.32
C PHE A 68 9.71 0.57 -7.93
N PHE A 69 9.17 1.79 -8.11
CA PHE A 69 7.82 2.17 -7.67
C PHE A 69 6.69 1.26 -8.18
N ASN A 70 6.89 0.57 -9.30
CA ASN A 70 5.89 -0.37 -9.82
C ASN A 70 5.77 -1.66 -8.98
N ASP A 71 6.70 -1.95 -8.07
CA ASP A 71 6.69 -3.17 -7.23
C ASP A 71 5.43 -3.26 -6.34
N ARG A 72 4.74 -2.14 -6.11
CA ARG A 72 3.46 -2.08 -5.38
C ARG A 72 2.34 -2.94 -5.95
N VAL A 73 2.44 -3.37 -7.21
CA VAL A 73 1.45 -4.26 -7.84
C VAL A 73 1.76 -5.74 -7.63
N VAL A 74 2.93 -6.07 -7.05
CA VAL A 74 3.45 -7.44 -6.87
C VAL A 74 3.14 -7.98 -5.48
N HIS A 75 3.58 -7.26 -4.44
CA HIS A 75 3.45 -7.68 -3.04
C HIS A 75 2.89 -6.56 -2.16
N GLY A 76 3.19 -6.58 -0.86
CA GLY A 76 2.73 -5.59 0.09
C GLY A 76 3.71 -4.43 0.18
N THR A 77 3.21 -3.21 0.00
CA THR A 77 4.00 -1.98 0.01
C THR A 77 3.45 -1.04 1.07
N LEU A 78 4.35 -0.37 1.80
CA LEU A 78 4.02 0.71 2.70
C LEU A 78 4.63 2.01 2.17
N SER A 79 3.83 3.07 2.18
CA SER A 79 4.24 4.40 1.76
C SER A 79 4.23 5.39 2.93
N ILE A 80 5.12 6.38 2.90
CA ILE A 80 5.07 7.58 3.75
C ILE A 80 5.00 8.85 2.89
N GLY A 81 4.49 9.93 3.48
CA GLY A 81 4.39 11.24 2.85
C GLY A 81 2.99 11.59 2.37
N GLY A 82 2.91 12.27 1.23
CA GLY A 82 1.69 12.90 0.74
C GLY A 82 0.67 11.89 0.21
N ASN A 83 -0.60 12.05 0.60
CA ASN A 83 -1.68 11.15 0.16
C ASN A 83 -2.98 11.88 -0.25
N LYS A 84 -2.93 13.20 -0.47
CA LYS A 84 -4.09 13.96 -0.99
C LYS A 84 -4.66 13.39 -2.29
N GLY A 85 -3.80 12.86 -3.17
CA GLY A 85 -4.22 12.27 -4.45
C GLY A 85 -5.12 11.03 -4.33
N ILE A 86 -5.16 10.40 -3.16
CA ILE A 86 -6.03 9.24 -2.86
C ILE A 86 -7.08 9.56 -1.79
N GLY A 87 -7.33 10.85 -1.53
CA GLY A 87 -8.35 11.31 -0.57
C GLY A 87 -7.89 11.41 0.88
N GLY A 88 -6.59 11.23 1.17
CA GLY A 88 -6.03 11.48 2.49
C GLY A 88 -5.77 12.96 2.76
N THR A 89 -5.24 13.26 3.95
CA THR A 89 -4.99 14.64 4.42
C THR A 89 -3.52 15.02 4.50
N ASN A 90 -2.59 14.08 4.31
CA ASN A 90 -1.16 14.35 4.44
C ASN A 90 -0.71 15.28 3.32
N GLU A 91 -0.13 16.42 3.70
CA GLU A 91 0.38 17.43 2.79
C GLU A 91 1.91 17.53 2.83
N THR A 92 2.53 17.08 1.75
CA THR A 92 3.96 17.23 1.51
C THR A 92 4.26 17.02 0.03
N GLN A 93 5.41 17.52 -0.44
CA GLN A 93 5.95 17.24 -1.77
C GLN A 93 6.73 15.91 -1.82
N PHE A 94 6.86 15.24 -0.66
CA PHE A 94 7.60 14.00 -0.52
C PHE A 94 6.68 12.79 -0.50
N GLY A 95 7.12 11.72 -1.15
CA GLY A 95 6.54 10.39 -1.06
C GLY A 95 7.64 9.37 -1.21
N HIS A 96 7.63 8.35 -0.36
CA HIS A 96 8.54 7.21 -0.49
C HIS A 96 7.78 5.93 -0.16
N GLU A 97 7.96 4.92 -0.99
CA GLU A 97 7.32 3.62 -0.84
C GLU A 97 8.37 2.52 -0.86
N GLU A 98 8.14 1.48 -0.05
CA GLU A 98 9.00 0.31 0.02
C GLU A 98 8.16 -0.97 0.06
N THR A 99 8.66 -2.00 -0.60
CA THR A 99 7.96 -3.27 -0.80
C THR A 99 8.55 -4.36 0.08
N LEU A 100 7.67 -5.14 0.71
CA LEU A 100 8.02 -6.39 1.38
C LEU A 100 7.77 -7.55 0.43
N ARG A 101 8.72 -8.49 0.32
CA ARG A 101 8.53 -9.68 -0.54
C ARG A 101 7.54 -10.68 0.04
N LYS A 102 7.51 -10.78 1.37
CA LYS A 102 6.72 -11.77 2.12
C LYS A 102 5.93 -11.12 3.25
N PRO A 103 5.06 -10.13 2.96
CA PRO A 103 4.31 -9.43 3.98
C PRO A 103 3.30 -10.35 4.66
N THR A 104 3.06 -10.09 5.94
CA THR A 104 1.85 -10.52 6.63
C THR A 104 1.09 -9.26 7.03
N LEU A 105 -0.20 -9.19 6.69
CA LEU A 105 -1.08 -8.07 7.01
C LEU A 105 -2.29 -8.60 7.77
N GLU A 106 -2.49 -8.04 8.97
CA GLU A 106 -3.64 -8.30 9.80
C GLU A 106 -4.49 -7.03 9.91
N VAL A 107 -5.80 -7.18 9.76
CA VAL A 107 -6.79 -6.11 9.88
C VAL A 107 -7.87 -6.60 10.85
N ASP A 108 -8.05 -5.90 11.97
CA ASP A 108 -9.06 -6.24 12.99
C ASP A 108 -9.04 -7.71 13.45
N GLY A 109 -7.83 -8.28 13.61
CA GLY A 109 -7.63 -9.68 14.00
C GLY A 109 -7.81 -10.70 12.88
N TYR A 110 -8.04 -10.26 11.64
CA TYR A 110 -8.08 -11.12 10.45
C TYR A 110 -6.79 -11.00 9.64
N THR A 111 -6.09 -12.11 9.43
CA THR A 111 -4.93 -12.17 8.53
C THR A 111 -5.39 -12.12 7.07
N LEU A 112 -5.31 -10.93 6.45
CA LEU A 112 -5.68 -10.72 5.04
C LEU A 112 -4.59 -11.18 4.08
N VAL A 113 -3.32 -10.98 4.44
CA VAL A 113 -2.17 -11.48 3.69
C VAL A 113 -1.30 -12.28 4.64
N ASN A 114 -0.93 -13.49 4.25
CA ASN A 114 -0.03 -14.35 5.03
C ASN A 114 1.17 -14.73 4.15
N ASN A 115 2.36 -14.28 4.51
CA ASN A 115 3.61 -14.60 3.81
C ASN A 115 3.51 -14.32 2.29
N GLY A 116 2.99 -13.15 1.93
CA GLY A 116 2.79 -12.70 0.54
C GLY A 116 1.60 -13.31 -0.20
N LYS A 117 0.77 -14.14 0.46
CA LYS A 117 -0.42 -14.75 -0.15
C LYS A 117 -1.69 -14.16 0.43
N ILE A 118 -2.60 -13.72 -0.44
CA ILE A 118 -3.93 -13.24 -0.05
C ILE A 118 -4.71 -14.41 0.55
N GLN A 119 -5.32 -14.16 1.71
CA GLN A 119 -6.17 -15.12 2.39
C GLN A 119 -7.63 -14.84 2.03
N PRO A 120 -8.35 -15.81 1.44
CA PRO A 120 -9.78 -15.68 1.21
C PRO A 120 -10.52 -15.71 2.54
N ARG A 121 -11.35 -14.70 2.81
CA ARG A 121 -12.22 -14.71 3.98
C ARG A 121 -13.28 -15.78 3.74
N HIS A 122 -13.35 -16.81 4.60
CA HIS A 122 -14.32 -17.89 4.47
C HIS A 122 -15.76 -17.34 4.45
N ARG A 123 -16.33 -17.21 3.24
CA ARG A 123 -17.77 -17.23 2.99
C ARG A 123 -18.19 -18.11 1.81
N PHE A 124 -17.27 -18.86 1.19
CA PHE A 124 -17.60 -19.75 0.09
C PHE A 124 -16.71 -21.00 0.12
N SER A 125 -16.88 -21.86 1.12
CA SER A 125 -16.11 -23.10 1.24
C SER A 125 -16.52 -24.22 0.28
N ASN A 126 -17.49 -24.02 -0.64
CA ASN A 126 -18.01 -25.10 -1.50
C ASN A 126 -18.27 -24.71 -2.97
N ILE A 127 -17.54 -23.74 -3.55
CA ILE A 127 -17.72 -23.42 -4.98
C ILE A 127 -16.49 -23.89 -5.77
N ASN A 128 -16.72 -24.92 -6.59
CA ASN A 128 -15.91 -25.28 -7.74
C ASN A 128 -16.76 -24.84 -8.95
N PRO A 129 -16.35 -23.86 -9.78
CA PRO A 129 -14.99 -23.60 -10.31
C PRO A 129 -14.31 -22.36 -9.66
N PRO A 130 -13.09 -21.92 -10.08
CA PRO A 130 -12.28 -21.00 -9.27
C PRO A 130 -12.91 -19.62 -9.10
N ILE A 131 -12.53 -18.98 -7.99
CA ILE A 131 -13.00 -17.67 -7.56
C ILE A 131 -12.60 -16.61 -8.60
N PHE A 132 -13.58 -16.02 -9.26
CA PHE A 132 -13.45 -14.77 -9.99
C PHE A 132 -13.69 -13.60 -9.01
N PHE A 133 -12.76 -12.65 -8.95
CA PHE A 133 -13.03 -11.36 -8.30
C PHE A 133 -13.88 -10.53 -9.25
N TYR A 134 -15.14 -10.27 -8.87
CA TYR A 134 -15.97 -9.29 -9.55
C TYR A 134 -15.81 -7.94 -8.85
N LEU A 135 -15.41 -6.91 -9.59
CA LEU A 135 -15.60 -5.53 -9.17
C LEU A 135 -17.11 -5.27 -9.25
N VAL A 136 -17.79 -5.31 -8.12
CA VAL A 136 -19.18 -4.86 -8.03
C VAL A 136 -19.12 -3.36 -7.76
N ASN A 137 -19.52 -2.55 -8.74
CA ASN A 137 -19.81 -1.15 -8.46
C ASN A 137 -21.00 -1.13 -7.49
N ALA A 138 -20.83 -0.49 -6.33
CA ALA A 138 -21.96 -0.10 -5.52
C ALA A 138 -22.67 1.04 -6.26
N GLU A 139 -23.62 0.69 -7.14
CA GLU A 139 -24.56 1.68 -7.63
C GLU A 139 -25.42 2.13 -6.45
N THR A 140 -25.34 3.41 -6.13
CA THR A 140 -26.29 4.09 -5.27
C THR A 140 -27.66 3.98 -5.90
N GLU A 141 -28.55 3.20 -5.29
CA GLU A 141 -29.99 3.29 -5.55
C GLU A 141 -30.45 4.71 -5.21
N LEU A 142 -30.57 5.57 -6.23
CA LEU A 142 -31.42 6.75 -6.11
C LEU A 142 -32.86 6.25 -6.22
N PRO A 143 -33.76 6.58 -5.27
CA PRO A 143 -35.15 6.21 -5.41
C PRO A 143 -35.71 6.94 -6.65
N LEU A 144 -36.17 6.15 -7.63
CA LEU A 144 -37.08 6.65 -8.66
C LEU A 144 -38.34 7.11 -7.93
N THR A 145 -38.48 8.41 -7.72
CA THR A 145 -39.77 8.99 -7.34
C THR A 145 -40.70 8.82 -8.52
N ASP A 146 -41.63 7.87 -8.40
CA ASP A 146 -42.78 7.79 -9.27
C ASP A 146 -43.65 9.03 -9.04
N SER A 147 -43.65 9.93 -10.02
CA SER A 147 -44.69 10.96 -10.13
C SER A 147 -45.20 11.00 -11.56
N SER A 148 -45.96 9.97 -11.94
CA SER A 148 -46.98 10.11 -12.97
C SER A 148 -48.28 9.40 -12.56
N ALA A 149 -48.87 9.86 -11.46
CA ALA A 149 -50.31 9.74 -11.29
C ALA A 149 -50.96 10.84 -12.13
N GLY A 150 -51.51 10.46 -13.30
CA GLY A 150 -52.61 11.20 -13.92
C GLY A 150 -53.88 11.09 -13.04
N PRO A 151 -54.98 11.78 -13.37
CA PRO A 151 -55.37 12.23 -14.71
C PRO A 151 -55.20 13.73 -14.99
#